data_AF-A0A4R3I019-F1
#
_entry.id   AF-A0A4R3I019-F1
#
_cell.length_a   1.000
_cell.length_b   1.000
_cell.length_c   1.000
_cell.angle_alpha   90.00
_cell.angle_beta   90.00
_cell.angle_gamma   90.00
#
_symmetry.space_group_name_H-M   'P 1'
#
loop_
_entity.id
_entity.type
_entity.pdbx_description
1 polymer ?
#
loop_
_entity_poly.entity_id
_entity_poly.type
_entity_poly.pdbx_seq_one_letter_code
_entity_poly.pdbx_strand_id
1 'polypeptide(L)'
;MYNNIYNAIQILSKGDVADLKRRSLASIADAPAYFRILAYSKSPDSKQTQRIIFLLLHTKLADGEDGLSVAQALINAGVKEGQIIQLVRSGDNGIDYLKRQLVRCKDVSQVSLGKLAQYWGENARRQLLKEFILANTEKFETESN
;
A
#
# COMPACT_ATOMS: atom_id res chain seq x y z
N MET A 1 6.66 6.78 -11.29
CA MET A 1 7.41 5.66 -10.67
C MET A 1 6.51 4.48 -10.37
N TYR A 2 5.53 4.59 -9.46
CA TYR A 2 4.68 3.44 -9.08
C TYR A 2 3.88 2.82 -10.24
N ASN A 3 3.44 3.60 -11.23
CA ASN A 3 2.77 3.07 -12.43
C ASN A 3 3.67 2.13 -13.24
N ASN A 4 4.94 2.48 -13.45
CA ASN A 4 5.89 1.63 -14.17
C ASN A 4 6.18 0.34 -13.40
N ILE A 5 6.26 0.42 -12.07
CA ILE A 5 6.42 -0.73 -11.19
C ILE A 5 5.20 -1.65 -11.27
N TYR A 6 3.99 -1.08 -11.23
CA TYR A 6 2.76 -1.85 -11.37
C TYR A 6 2.71 -2.59 -12.72
N ASN A 7 2.97 -1.90 -13.82
CA ASN A 7 3.02 -2.51 -15.15
C ASN A 7 4.07 -3.63 -15.23
N ALA A 8 5.24 -3.43 -14.62
CA ALA A 8 6.28 -4.45 -14.54
C ALA A 8 5.83 -5.69 -13.74
N ILE A 9 5.03 -5.53 -12.67
CA ILE A 9 4.46 -6.65 -11.90
C ILE A 9 3.47 -7.44 -12.76
N GLN A 10 2.66 -6.77 -13.60
CA GLN A 10 1.65 -7.43 -14.45
C GLN A 10 2.26 -8.36 -15.51
N ILE A 11 3.47 -8.08 -15.97
CA ILE A 11 4.16 -8.87 -17.00
C ILE A 11 5.07 -9.96 -16.42
N LEU A 12 5.25 -10.02 -15.10
CA LEU A 12 6.04 -11.08 -14.45
C LEU A 12 5.35 -12.44 -14.58
N SER A 13 6.17 -13.50 -14.56
CA SER A 13 5.66 -14.86 -14.47
C SER A 13 4.95 -15.10 -13.13
N LYS A 14 4.00 -16.06 -13.11
CA LYS A 14 3.33 -16.46 -11.85
C LYS A 14 4.32 -16.93 -10.78
N GLY A 15 5.42 -17.57 -11.19
CA GLY A 15 6.49 -18.01 -10.29
C GLY A 15 7.23 -16.84 -9.63
N ASP A 16 7.55 -15.82 -10.41
CA ASP A 16 8.22 -14.61 -9.92
C ASP A 16 7.35 -13.81 -8.96
N VAL A 17 6.06 -13.65 -9.29
CA VAL A 17 5.09 -13.02 -8.40
C VAL A 17 4.95 -13.81 -7.09
N ALA A 18 4.94 -15.15 -7.17
CA ALA A 18 4.85 -16.01 -5.99
C ALA A 18 6.10 -15.94 -5.10
N ASP A 19 7.30 -15.89 -5.68
CA ASP A 19 8.55 -15.69 -4.91
C ASP A 19 8.52 -14.34 -4.17
N LEU A 20 8.18 -13.25 -4.86
CA LEU A 20 8.10 -11.93 -4.24
C LEU A 20 7.05 -11.84 -3.13
N LYS A 21 5.87 -12.45 -3.31
CA LYS A 21 4.81 -12.46 -2.28
C LYS A 21 5.21 -13.17 -0.98
N ARG A 22 6.19 -14.07 -1.03
CA ARG A 22 6.68 -14.79 0.17
C ARG A 22 7.71 -14.01 0.95
N ARG A 23 8.29 -12.95 0.36
CA ARG A 23 9.34 -12.14 1.00
C ARG A 23 8.75 -11.11 1.95
N SER A 24 9.55 -10.74 2.95
CA SER A 24 9.32 -9.56 3.78
C SER A 24 9.82 -8.30 3.07
N LEU A 25 9.44 -7.11 3.54
CA LEU A 25 9.99 -5.87 3.02
C LEU A 25 11.54 -5.85 3.10
N ALA A 26 12.10 -6.42 4.16
CA ALA A 26 13.55 -6.46 4.38
C ALA A 26 14.31 -7.40 3.41
N SER A 27 13.64 -8.41 2.85
CA SER A 27 14.26 -9.44 1.98
C SER A 27 13.78 -9.39 0.53
N ILE A 28 12.91 -8.45 0.18
CA ILE A 28 12.35 -8.37 -1.17
C ILE A 28 13.43 -8.04 -2.22
N ALA A 29 14.46 -7.29 -1.80
CA ALA A 29 15.58 -6.92 -2.67
C ALA A 29 16.53 -8.08 -3.00
N ASP A 30 16.45 -9.18 -2.25
CA ASP A 30 17.30 -10.37 -2.47
C ASP A 30 16.75 -11.29 -3.56
N ALA A 31 15.50 -11.06 -4.00
CA ALA A 31 14.83 -11.92 -4.98
C ALA A 31 15.26 -11.59 -6.42
N PRO A 32 15.56 -12.59 -7.27
CA PRO A 32 15.80 -12.37 -8.70
C PRO A 32 14.65 -11.63 -9.39
N ALA A 33 13.41 -11.93 -9.00
CA ALA A 33 12.21 -11.29 -9.51
C ALA A 33 12.16 -9.77 -9.21
N TYR A 34 12.79 -9.31 -8.12
CA TYR A 34 12.89 -7.89 -7.81
C TYR A 34 13.75 -7.16 -8.85
N PHE A 35 14.91 -7.72 -9.19
CA PHE A 35 15.77 -7.13 -10.23
C PHE A 35 15.10 -7.15 -11.61
N ARG A 36 14.25 -8.13 -11.92
CA ARG A 36 13.43 -8.12 -13.14
C ARG A 36 12.45 -6.95 -13.13
N ILE A 37 11.79 -6.65 -12.00
CA ILE A 37 10.93 -5.45 -11.88
C ILE A 37 11.75 -4.18 -12.13
N LEU A 38 12.96 -4.07 -11.58
CA LEU A 38 13.82 -2.91 -11.85
C LEU A 38 14.16 -2.78 -13.34
N ALA A 39 14.52 -3.90 -13.98
CA ALA A 39 14.87 -3.94 -15.40
C ALA A 39 13.70 -3.52 -16.31
N TYR A 40 12.48 -3.97 -16.01
CA TYR A 40 11.27 -3.61 -16.76
C TYR A 40 10.78 -2.21 -16.48
N SER A 41 10.70 -1.81 -15.20
CA SER A 41 10.12 -0.53 -14.78
C SER A 41 11.06 0.67 -14.94
N LYS A 42 12.37 0.41 -15.10
CA LYS A 42 13.45 1.41 -15.05
C LYS A 42 13.45 2.23 -13.76
N SER A 43 12.93 1.66 -12.68
CA SER A 43 12.91 2.30 -11.37
C SER A 43 14.27 2.16 -10.68
N PRO A 44 14.69 3.14 -9.86
CA PRO A 44 15.92 3.03 -9.10
C PRO A 44 15.87 1.88 -8.10
N ASP A 45 17.00 1.28 -7.78
CA ASP A 45 17.09 0.38 -6.64
C ASP A 45 17.07 1.21 -5.34
N SER A 46 15.94 1.19 -4.64
CA SER A 46 15.74 2.05 -3.48
C SER A 46 14.72 1.47 -2.51
N LYS A 47 14.77 1.91 -1.24
CA LYS A 47 13.72 1.60 -0.26
C LYS A 47 12.33 2.01 -0.72
N GLN A 48 12.21 3.10 -1.49
CA GLN A 48 10.93 3.54 -2.05
C GLN A 48 10.37 2.50 -3.03
N THR A 49 11.21 2.00 -3.94
CA THR A 49 10.86 0.93 -4.88
C THR A 49 10.44 -0.33 -4.17
N GLN A 50 11.18 -0.75 -3.14
CA GLN A 50 10.86 -1.91 -2.31
C GLN A 50 9.48 -1.77 -1.66
N ARG A 51 9.17 -0.62 -1.04
CA ARG A 51 7.85 -0.34 -0.44
C ARG A 51 6.70 -0.41 -1.45
N ILE A 52 6.89 0.20 -2.62
CA ILE A 52 5.88 0.19 -3.69
C ILE A 52 5.59 -1.24 -4.13
N ILE A 53 6.62 -2.02 -4.46
CA ILE A 53 6.46 -3.41 -4.89
C ILE A 53 5.78 -4.23 -3.78
N PHE A 54 6.28 -4.09 -2.56
CA PHE A 54 5.78 -4.85 -1.40
C PHE A 54 4.28 -4.63 -1.17
N LEU A 55 3.81 -3.37 -1.24
CA LEU A 55 2.40 -3.07 -1.02
C LEU A 55 1.53 -3.43 -2.22
N LEU A 56 1.97 -3.16 -3.45
CA LEU A 56 1.21 -3.50 -4.66
C LEU A 56 0.96 -5.01 -4.80
N LEU A 57 1.96 -5.84 -4.48
CA LEU A 57 1.83 -7.30 -4.57
C LEU A 57 0.73 -7.87 -3.66
N HIS A 58 0.45 -7.21 -2.55
CA HIS A 58 -0.42 -7.73 -1.50
C HIS A 58 -1.79 -7.05 -1.45
N THR A 59 -2.03 -6.08 -2.33
CA THR A 59 -3.28 -5.31 -2.33
C THR A 59 -4.11 -5.67 -3.55
N LYS A 60 -5.41 -5.87 -3.35
CA LYS A 60 -6.37 -6.01 -4.45
C LYS A 60 -6.70 -4.62 -4.97
N LEU A 61 -6.13 -4.25 -6.12
CA LEU A 61 -6.36 -2.97 -6.75
C LEU A 61 -7.67 -2.99 -7.56
N ALA A 62 -8.26 -1.82 -7.75
CA ALA A 62 -9.41 -1.65 -8.62
C ALA A 62 -9.02 -1.79 -10.09
N ASP A 63 -9.94 -2.31 -10.90
CA ASP A 63 -9.84 -2.29 -12.35
C ASP A 63 -10.34 -0.94 -12.87
N GLY A 64 -9.42 -0.01 -13.12
CA GLY A 64 -9.73 1.33 -13.66
C GLY A 64 -9.53 2.48 -12.67
N GLU A 65 -10.12 3.64 -12.99
CA GLU A 65 -9.87 4.89 -12.25
C GLU A 65 -10.72 5.05 -10.97
N ASP A 66 -11.83 4.32 -10.84
CA ASP A 66 -12.82 4.47 -9.77
C ASP A 66 -12.49 3.68 -8.48
N GLY A 67 -11.21 3.48 -8.19
CA GLY A 67 -10.78 2.78 -6.98
C GLY A 67 -10.98 3.59 -5.69
N LEU A 68 -11.24 2.90 -4.58
CA LEU A 68 -11.31 3.48 -3.24
C LEU A 68 -9.95 4.03 -2.83
N SER A 69 -9.92 5.19 -2.16
CA SER A 69 -8.69 5.65 -1.51
C SER A 69 -8.23 4.62 -0.46
N VAL A 70 -6.94 4.62 -0.12
CA VAL A 70 -6.44 3.72 0.94
C VAL A 70 -7.22 3.92 2.25
N ALA A 71 -7.55 5.16 2.60
CA ALA A 71 -8.37 5.46 3.78
C ALA A 71 -9.76 4.81 3.71
N GLN A 72 -10.49 5.00 2.61
CA GLN A 72 -11.83 4.42 2.41
C GLN A 72 -11.78 2.89 2.42
N ALA A 73 -10.79 2.30 1.75
CA ALA A 73 -10.63 0.86 1.73
C ALA A 73 -10.35 0.27 3.13
N LEU A 74 -9.58 0.98 3.96
CA LEU A 74 -9.33 0.60 5.34
C LEU A 74 -10.60 0.69 6.21
N ILE A 75 -11.42 1.73 6.03
CA ILE A 75 -12.72 1.87 6.69
C ILE A 75 -13.63 0.69 6.30
N ASN A 76 -13.76 0.42 5.00
CA ASN A 76 -14.58 -0.68 4.49
C ASN A 76 -14.08 -2.07 4.97
N ALA A 77 -12.77 -2.20 5.23
CA ALA A 77 -12.19 -3.39 5.83
C ALA A 77 -12.38 -3.48 7.37
N GLY A 78 -13.07 -2.52 7.99
CA GLY A 78 -13.34 -2.48 9.43
C GLY A 78 -12.10 -2.20 10.27
N VAL A 79 -11.11 -1.49 9.71
CA VAL A 79 -9.93 -1.06 10.48
C VAL A 79 -10.33 0.04 11.45
N LYS A 80 -9.93 -0.08 12.70
CA LYS A 80 -10.27 0.89 13.75
C LYS A 80 -9.29 2.05 13.75
N GLU A 81 -9.75 3.24 14.13
CA GLU A 81 -8.93 4.45 14.22
C GLU A 81 -7.66 4.25 15.07
N GLY A 82 -7.77 3.56 16.21
CA GLY A 82 -6.61 3.24 17.06
C GLY A 82 -5.51 2.45 16.33
N GLN A 83 -5.88 1.59 15.37
CA GLN A 83 -4.93 0.84 14.55
C GLN A 83 -4.24 1.76 13.53
N ILE A 84 -4.96 2.74 12.98
CA ILE A 84 -4.39 3.76 12.08
C ILE A 84 -3.41 4.67 12.84
N ILE A 85 -3.78 5.10 14.05
CA ILE A 85 -2.89 5.90 14.91
C ILE A 85 -1.59 5.14 15.21
N GLN A 86 -1.69 3.85 15.57
CA GLN A 86 -0.51 3.01 15.81
C GLN A 86 0.36 2.88 14.55
N LEU A 87 -0.27 2.63 13.40
CA LEU A 87 0.41 2.51 12.11
C LEU A 87 1.17 3.79 11.73
N VAL A 88 0.56 4.96 11.91
CA VAL A 88 1.16 6.26 11.63
C VAL A 88 2.35 6.57 12.54
N ARG A 89 2.29 6.15 13.80
CA ARG A 89 3.38 6.32 14.79
C ARG A 89 4.52 5.31 14.61
N SER A 90 4.31 4.21 13.89
CA SER A 90 5.26 3.09 13.79
C SER A 90 6.44 3.34 12.83
N GLY A 91 6.63 4.55 12.30
CA GLY A 91 7.79 4.84 11.47
C GLY A 91 7.80 4.04 10.17
N ASP A 92 8.97 3.50 9.79
CA ASP A 92 9.12 2.59 8.65
C ASP A 92 8.49 1.22 8.90
N ASN A 93 8.45 0.75 10.15
CA ASN A 93 7.78 -0.51 10.53
C ASN A 93 6.27 -0.48 10.24
N GLY A 94 5.69 0.72 10.09
CA GLY A 94 4.30 0.91 9.70
C GLY A 94 3.94 0.29 8.34
N ILE A 95 4.89 0.04 7.44
CA ILE A 95 4.62 -0.58 6.13
C ILE A 95 4.14 -2.03 6.27
N ASP A 96 4.75 -2.82 7.15
CA ASP A 96 4.30 -4.19 7.40
C ASP A 96 2.90 -4.23 8.03
N TYR A 97 2.61 -3.29 8.94
CA TYR A 97 1.26 -3.13 9.49
C TYR A 97 0.25 -2.71 8.43
N LEU A 98 0.61 -1.76 7.56
CA LEU A 98 -0.24 -1.33 6.45
C LEU A 98 -0.55 -2.50 5.53
N LYS A 99 0.46 -3.29 5.15
CA LYS A 99 0.30 -4.51 4.34
C LYS A 99 -0.73 -5.47 4.96
N ARG A 100 -0.66 -5.72 6.26
CA ARG A 100 -1.63 -6.61 6.96
C ARG A 100 -3.07 -6.13 6.83
N GLN A 101 -3.30 -4.82 6.84
CA GLN A 101 -4.64 -4.26 6.64
C GLN A 101 -5.06 -4.28 5.17
N LEU A 102 -4.14 -3.93 4.25
CA LEU A 102 -4.42 -3.87 2.81
C LEU A 102 -4.75 -5.23 2.18
N VAL A 103 -4.24 -6.34 2.72
CA VAL A 103 -4.61 -7.70 2.26
C VAL A 103 -6.12 -7.96 2.39
N ARG A 104 -6.79 -7.28 3.33
CA ARG A 104 -8.24 -7.40 3.57
C ARG A 104 -9.06 -6.41 2.74
N CYS A 105 -8.41 -5.40 2.17
CA CYS A 105 -9.03 -4.36 1.35
C CYS A 105 -9.34 -4.89 -0.06
N LYS A 106 -10.33 -4.30 -0.70
CA LYS A 106 -10.71 -4.57 -2.10
C LYS A 106 -10.82 -3.24 -2.85
N ASP A 107 -10.67 -3.32 -4.16
CA ASP A 107 -10.88 -2.19 -5.09
C ASP A 107 -10.09 -0.94 -4.70
N VAL A 108 -8.85 -1.14 -4.25
CA VAL A 108 -7.99 -0.03 -3.82
C VAL A 108 -7.45 0.72 -5.04
N SER A 109 -7.57 2.04 -5.03
CA SER A 109 -6.97 2.92 -6.03
C SER A 109 -5.46 2.73 -6.09
N GLN A 110 -4.97 2.31 -7.26
CA GLN A 110 -3.54 2.21 -7.55
C GLN A 110 -2.83 3.54 -7.30
N VAL A 111 -3.47 4.67 -7.66
CA VAL A 111 -2.90 6.01 -7.49
C VAL A 111 -2.76 6.35 -6.02
N SER A 112 -3.80 6.11 -5.22
CA SER A 112 -3.79 6.36 -3.77
C SER A 112 -2.70 5.54 -3.08
N LEU A 113 -2.65 4.23 -3.35
CA LEU A 113 -1.65 3.34 -2.76
C LEU A 113 -0.22 3.66 -3.24
N GLY A 114 -0.05 3.91 -4.53
CA GLY A 114 1.24 4.21 -5.13
C GLY A 114 1.87 5.49 -4.57
N LYS A 115 1.08 6.55 -4.40
CA LYS A 115 1.53 7.80 -3.76
C LYS A 115 1.92 7.57 -2.30
N LEU A 116 1.08 6.85 -1.54
CA LEU A 116 1.34 6.55 -0.14
C LEU A 116 2.63 5.74 0.05
N ALA A 117 2.83 4.71 -0.79
CA ALA A 117 4.01 3.84 -0.74
C ALA A 117 5.30 4.58 -1.15
N GLN A 118 5.21 5.43 -2.19
CA GLN A 118 6.34 6.22 -2.67
C GLN A 118 6.82 7.20 -1.59
N TYR A 119 5.88 7.91 -0.96
CA TYR A 119 6.17 8.99 0.00
C TYR A 119 5.87 8.63 1.45
N TRP A 120 6.23 7.43 1.91
CA TRP A 120 6.04 7.01 3.31
C TRP A 120 6.95 7.77 4.30
N GLY A 121 6.62 9.04 4.52
CA GLY A 121 7.19 9.92 5.53
C GLY A 121 6.10 10.51 6.41
N GLU A 122 6.48 11.39 7.34
CA GLU A 122 5.55 11.97 8.33
C GLU A 122 4.32 12.61 7.70
N ASN A 123 4.52 13.42 6.66
CA ASN A 123 3.41 14.11 5.96
C ASN A 123 2.41 13.14 5.35
N ALA A 124 2.86 12.08 4.67
CA ALA A 124 1.94 11.11 4.06
C ALA A 124 1.22 10.26 5.11
N ARG A 125 1.90 9.90 6.21
CA ARG A 125 1.25 9.18 7.32
C ARG A 125 0.20 10.06 8.01
N ARG A 126 0.49 11.35 8.22
CA ARG A 126 -0.49 12.33 8.73
C ARG A 126 -1.67 12.50 7.78
N GLN A 127 -1.40 12.56 6.47
CA GLN A 127 -2.44 12.67 5.45
C GLN A 127 -3.35 11.43 5.44
N LEU A 128 -2.80 10.23 5.56
CA LEU A 128 -3.59 8.99 5.70
C LEU A 128 -4.53 9.05 6.91
N LEU A 129 -4.03 9.48 8.09
CA LEU A 129 -4.87 9.63 9.28
C LEU A 129 -5.98 10.66 9.07
N LYS A 130 -5.64 11.81 8.47
CA LYS A 130 -6.60 12.86 8.15
C LYS A 130 -7.71 12.33 7.23
N GLU A 131 -7.35 11.68 6.12
CA GLU A 131 -8.31 11.11 5.17
C GLU A 131 -9.18 10.04 5.83
N PHE A 132 -8.59 9.19 6.66
CA PHE A 132 -9.31 8.16 7.40
C PHE A 132 -10.37 8.77 8.34
N ILE A 133 -9.99 9.78 9.12
CA ILE A 133 -10.91 10.45 10.06
C ILE A 133 -12.03 11.16 9.29
N LEU A 134 -11.70 11.94 8.26
CA LEU A 134 -12.67 12.73 7.52
C LEU A 134 -13.63 11.87 6.67
N ALA A 135 -13.21 10.67 6.26
CA ALA A 135 -14.06 9.73 5.53
C ALA A 135 -14.94 8.88 6.46
N ASN A 136 -14.66 8.85 7.76
CA ASN A 136 -15.42 8.08 8.75
C ASN A 136 -16.43 8.97 9.51
N THR A 137 -17.26 9.70 8.76
CA THR A 137 -18.21 10.69 9.30
C THR A 137 -19.28 10.06 10.18
N GLU A 138 -19.71 8.83 9.87
CA GLU A 138 -20.73 8.09 10.63
C GLU A 138 -20.40 8.01 12.13
N LYS A 139 -19.12 7.90 12.48
CA LYS A 139 -18.67 7.89 13.88
C LYS A 139 -19.06 9.17 14.63
N PHE A 140 -18.94 10.33 13.99
CA PHE A 140 -19.22 11.63 14.61
C PHE A 140 -20.72 11.92 14.69
N GLU A 141 -21.53 11.31 13.81
CA GLU A 141 -22.98 11.42 13.83
C GLU A 141 -23.61 10.56 14.94
N THR A 142 -23.08 9.35 15.19
CA THR A 142 -23.56 8.47 16.28
C THR A 142 -23.19 8.93 17.69
N GLU A 143 -22.15 9.75 17.86
CA GLU A 143 -21.77 10.31 19.17
C GLU A 143 -22.59 11.58 19.55
N SER A 144 -23.45 12.06 18.64
CA SER A 144 -24.27 13.26 18.79
C SER A 144 -25.75 12.99 19.12
N ASN A 145 -26.14 11.73 19.28
CA ASN A 145 -27.49 11.28 19.70
C ASN A 145 -27.41 10.49 21.01
#